data_AF-A0A388SHV3-F1
#
_entry.id   AF-A0A388SHV3-F1
#
_cell.length_a   1.000
_cell.length_b   1.000
_cell.length_c   1.000
_cell.angle_alpha   90.00
_cell.angle_beta   90.00
_cell.angle_gamma   90.00
#
_symmetry.space_group_name_H-M   'P 1'
#
loop_
_entity.id
_entity.type
_entity.pdbx_description
1 polymer ?
#
loop_
_entity_poly.entity_id
_entity_poly.type
_entity_poly.pdbx_seq_one_letter_code
_entity_poly.pdbx_strand_id
1 'polypeptide(L)'
;MNVRVLGRMTGDGSDFPDPAAAPPEGLLAVGGDLSPARLVAAYMRGIFPWYDRGTPILWWSPDPRCALLPGNLHVSRSLARRIRSDTFEISFDKAFALVIRRCAATPRPGQRGTWLVPAMIDAYEALHRLGIAHSAEAWQGGRLVGGVYGVALGGVFYGESMFHLADDASKVAFTWLAAWLREAGCTLIDCQQTTPHMVRFGAVELPRPEFLARLAEGLRGALRLADGREARCPDVSGLPARGATSAAEVPWAAGQDAKPAGHWRVPAGFRPSW
;
A
#
# COMPACT_ATOMS: atom_id res chain seq x y z
N MET A 1 19.15 -15.46 18.10
CA MET A 1 18.15 -14.48 18.58
C MET A 1 16.82 -15.22 18.63
N ASN A 2 16.26 -15.46 19.81
CA ASN A 2 14.99 -16.18 19.95
C ASN A 2 13.85 -15.21 19.60
N VAL A 3 13.38 -15.24 18.35
CA VAL A 3 12.23 -14.44 17.94
C VAL A 3 10.97 -15.07 18.53
N ARG A 4 10.26 -14.34 19.39
CA ARG A 4 9.06 -14.84 20.07
C ARG A 4 7.83 -14.58 19.19
N VAL A 5 7.24 -15.64 18.65
CA VAL A 5 5.96 -15.59 17.93
C VAL A 5 4.82 -15.67 18.95
N LEU A 6 3.87 -14.73 18.91
CA LEU A 6 2.75 -14.70 19.86
C LEU A 6 1.57 -15.58 19.46
N GLY A 7 1.41 -15.87 18.16
CA GLY A 7 0.31 -16.69 17.66
C GLY A 7 0.65 -17.51 16.43
N ARG A 8 0.05 -18.70 16.32
CA ARG A 8 -0.04 -19.43 15.06
C ARG A 8 -1.42 -19.23 14.49
N MET A 9 -1.50 -18.66 13.29
CA MET A 9 -2.76 -18.48 12.58
C MET A 9 -3.19 -19.86 12.05
N THR A 10 -4.27 -20.41 12.62
CA THR A 10 -4.88 -21.68 12.20
C THR A 10 -6.38 -21.47 11.95
N GLY A 11 -6.91 -22.01 10.85
CA GLY A 11 -8.31 -21.81 10.43
C GLY A 11 -8.54 -20.59 9.54
N ASP A 12 -9.81 -20.20 9.37
CA ASP A 12 -10.25 -19.14 8.43
C ASP A 12 -10.54 -17.80 9.14
N GLY A 13 -10.36 -17.73 10.46
CA GLY A 13 -10.63 -16.54 11.27
C GLY A 13 -9.67 -15.37 10.98
N SER A 14 -10.14 -14.15 11.19
CA SER A 14 -9.38 -12.90 11.03
C SER A 14 -8.75 -12.40 12.34
N ASP A 15 -8.78 -13.21 13.39
CA ASP A 15 -8.32 -12.84 14.72
C ASP A 15 -6.80 -12.94 14.84
N PHE A 16 -6.14 -11.77 14.81
CA PHE A 16 -4.74 -11.62 15.19
C PHE A 16 -4.56 -11.49 16.70
N PRO A 17 -3.35 -11.74 17.26
CA PRO A 17 -2.96 -11.28 18.58
C PRO A 17 -2.93 -9.73 18.66
N ASP A 18 -3.04 -9.16 19.85
CA ASP A 18 -2.91 -7.71 20.03
C ASP A 18 -1.52 -7.21 19.59
N PRO A 19 -1.41 -6.29 18.61
CA PRO A 19 -0.14 -5.72 18.19
C PRO A 19 0.65 -5.04 19.31
N ALA A 20 -0.01 -4.55 20.36
CA ALA A 20 0.66 -3.95 21.52
C ALA A 20 1.58 -4.95 22.24
N ALA A 21 1.28 -6.24 22.17
CA ALA A 21 2.05 -7.31 22.81
C ALA A 21 3.26 -7.77 21.99
N ALA A 22 3.38 -7.37 20.71
CA ALA A 22 4.50 -7.79 19.86
C ALA A 22 5.85 -7.35 20.47
N PRO A 23 6.92 -8.13 20.27
CA PRO A 23 8.26 -7.68 20.63
C PRO A 23 8.66 -6.46 19.76
N PRO A 24 9.74 -5.72 20.10
CA PRO A 24 10.13 -4.51 19.38
C PRO A 24 10.35 -4.72 17.87
N GLU A 25 10.92 -5.86 17.47
CA GLU A 25 11.09 -6.24 16.06
C GLU A 25 9.75 -6.41 15.31
N GLY A 26 8.66 -6.61 16.06
CA GLY A 26 7.31 -6.61 15.52
C GLY A 26 6.76 -7.96 15.07
N LEU A 27 7.54 -9.06 15.08
CA LEU A 27 6.99 -10.36 14.64
C LEU A 27 5.87 -10.80 15.59
N LEU A 28 4.65 -10.85 15.07
CA LEU A 28 3.45 -11.06 15.86
C LEU A 28 2.93 -12.50 15.72
N ALA A 29 2.75 -12.95 14.49
CA ALA A 29 2.11 -14.24 14.20
C ALA A 29 2.72 -14.93 12.97
N VAL A 30 2.51 -16.23 12.89
CA VAL A 30 2.99 -17.08 11.78
C VAL A 30 1.86 -17.94 11.23
N GLY A 31 1.84 -18.11 9.91
CA GLY A 31 0.93 -19.00 9.18
C GLY A 31 -0.33 -18.30 8.67
N GLY A 32 -1.36 -19.09 8.42
CA GLY A 32 -2.63 -18.63 7.87
C GLY A 32 -2.65 -18.64 6.33
N ASP A 33 -3.14 -17.54 5.74
CA ASP A 33 -3.39 -17.35 4.32
C ASP A 33 -3.42 -15.85 4.01
N LEU A 34 -3.52 -15.50 2.73
CA LEU A 34 -3.56 -14.12 2.25
C LEU A 34 -4.94 -13.79 1.65
N SER A 35 -6.01 -14.35 2.21
CA SER A 35 -7.37 -13.99 1.78
C SER A 35 -7.65 -12.50 1.99
N PRO A 36 -8.47 -11.87 1.14
CA PRO A 36 -8.87 -10.48 1.30
C PRO A 36 -9.37 -10.14 2.71
N ALA A 37 -10.23 -10.98 3.29
CA ALA A 37 -10.75 -10.79 4.65
C ALA A 37 -9.62 -10.71 5.69
N ARG A 38 -8.66 -11.65 5.65
CA ARG A 38 -7.55 -11.67 6.61
C ARG A 38 -6.57 -10.51 6.41
N LEU A 39 -6.25 -10.16 5.16
CA LEU A 39 -5.37 -9.02 4.88
C LEU A 39 -5.96 -7.72 5.39
N VAL A 40 -7.23 -7.44 5.08
CA VAL A 40 -7.91 -6.24 5.56
C VAL A 40 -7.95 -6.21 7.08
N ALA A 41 -8.30 -7.32 7.73
CA ALA A 41 -8.30 -7.40 9.19
C ALA A 41 -6.91 -7.16 9.80
N ALA A 42 -5.84 -7.62 9.16
CA ALA A 42 -4.48 -7.33 9.57
C ALA A 42 -4.17 -5.83 9.49
N TYR A 43 -4.43 -5.21 8.33
CA TYR A 43 -4.16 -3.78 8.12
C TYR A 43 -4.95 -2.89 9.09
N MET A 44 -6.22 -3.20 9.33
CA MET A 44 -7.07 -2.49 10.30
C MET A 44 -6.48 -2.50 11.73
N ARG A 45 -5.57 -3.43 12.00
CA ARG A 45 -4.90 -3.59 13.30
C ARG A 45 -3.44 -3.17 13.26
N GLY A 46 -2.96 -2.58 12.16
CA GLY A 46 -1.58 -2.15 12.01
C GLY A 46 -0.61 -3.30 11.71
N ILE A 47 -1.13 -4.44 11.25
CA ILE A 47 -0.38 -5.66 10.97
C ILE A 47 -0.25 -5.82 9.46
N PHE A 48 0.93 -6.24 8.99
CA PHE A 48 1.16 -6.52 7.57
C PHE A 48 1.92 -7.85 7.39
N PRO A 49 1.66 -8.57 6.27
CA PRO A 49 2.41 -9.78 5.95
C PRO A 49 3.77 -9.42 5.34
N TRP A 50 4.84 -10.07 5.79
CA TRP A 50 6.15 -9.92 5.16
C TRP A 50 6.99 -11.17 5.38
N TYR A 51 7.27 -11.92 4.30
CA TYR A 51 7.94 -13.23 4.38
C TYR A 51 8.65 -13.56 3.07
N ASP A 52 9.54 -14.55 3.11
CA ASP A 52 10.32 -14.98 1.96
C ASP A 52 9.74 -16.24 1.31
N ARG A 53 10.14 -16.49 0.05
CA ARG A 53 9.77 -17.72 -0.63
C ARG A 53 10.28 -18.93 0.16
N GLY A 54 9.39 -19.88 0.43
CA GLY A 54 9.72 -21.12 1.15
C GLY A 54 9.63 -20.99 2.67
N THR A 55 9.30 -19.82 3.20
CA THR A 55 8.96 -19.64 4.62
C THR A 55 7.43 -19.59 4.79
N PRO A 56 6.89 -19.89 5.98
CA PRO A 56 5.49 -19.59 6.26
C PRO A 56 5.23 -18.08 6.20
N ILE A 57 3.96 -17.69 6.04
CA ILE A 57 3.53 -16.29 6.14
C ILE A 57 3.88 -15.78 7.54
N LEU A 58 4.51 -14.60 7.62
CA LEU A 58 4.84 -13.91 8.87
C LEU A 58 4.10 -12.58 8.91
N TRP A 59 3.57 -12.23 10.08
CA TRP A 59 2.76 -11.04 10.30
C TRP A 59 3.45 -10.10 11.29
N TRP A 60 3.57 -8.82 10.93
CA TRP A 60 4.45 -7.88 11.62
C TRP A 60 3.73 -6.61 12.08
N SER A 61 4.15 -6.09 13.23
CA SER A 61 3.79 -4.77 13.75
C SER A 61 4.98 -4.17 14.54
N PRO A 62 6.00 -3.62 13.86
CA PRO A 62 7.24 -3.12 14.48
C PRO A 62 7.02 -1.92 15.40
N ASP A 63 7.98 -1.71 16.29
CA ASP A 63 8.09 -0.54 17.15
C ASP A 63 9.55 -0.01 17.15
N PRO A 64 9.82 1.20 16.64
CA PRO A 64 8.86 2.16 16.08
C PRO A 64 8.30 1.75 14.71
N ARG A 65 7.24 2.45 14.29
CA ARG A 65 6.58 2.31 12.99
C ARG A 65 6.81 3.56 12.13
N CYS A 66 7.32 3.38 10.92
CA CYS A 66 7.54 4.50 10.01
C CYS A 66 6.22 4.94 9.35
N ALA A 67 5.92 6.24 9.40
CA ALA A 67 4.73 6.80 8.79
C ALA A 67 5.00 8.21 8.22
N LEU A 68 4.28 8.55 7.15
CA LEU A 68 4.22 9.89 6.61
C LEU A 68 2.85 10.49 6.92
N LEU A 69 2.83 11.58 7.70
CA LEU A 69 1.63 12.39 7.83
C LEU A 69 1.50 13.24 6.54
N PRO A 70 0.36 13.24 5.84
CA PRO A 70 0.26 13.91 4.53
C PRO A 70 0.61 15.42 4.55
N GLY A 71 0.39 16.10 5.69
CA GLY A 71 0.81 17.49 5.89
C GLY A 71 2.34 17.70 5.98
N ASN A 72 3.10 16.65 6.29
CA ASN A 72 4.56 16.68 6.44
C ASN A 72 5.30 16.36 5.14
N LEU A 73 4.58 16.12 4.05
CA LEU A 73 5.18 15.73 2.77
C LEU A 73 6.21 16.78 2.31
N HIS A 74 7.48 16.38 2.34
CA HIS A 74 8.60 17.20 1.90
C HIS A 74 8.96 16.87 0.45
N VAL A 75 8.84 17.85 -0.42
CA VAL A 75 9.27 17.74 -1.83
C VAL A 75 10.52 18.58 -2.02
N SER A 76 11.64 17.92 -2.30
CA SER A 76 12.91 18.63 -2.53
C SER A 76 12.81 19.54 -3.76
N ARG A 77 13.62 20.61 -3.80
CA ARG A 77 13.64 21.55 -4.93
C ARG A 77 13.91 20.88 -6.28
N SER A 78 14.80 19.87 -6.31
CA SER A 78 15.12 19.12 -7.52
C SER A 78 13.95 18.25 -7.98
N LEU A 79 13.25 17.59 -7.05
CA LEU A 79 12.07 16.79 -7.35
C LEU A 79 10.91 17.67 -7.81
N ALA A 80 10.69 18.82 -7.16
CA ALA A 80 9.67 19.78 -7.58
C ALA A 80 9.93 20.31 -9.01
N ARG A 81 11.21 20.59 -9.35
CA ARG A 81 11.60 20.93 -10.73
C ARG A 81 11.33 19.78 -11.70
N ARG A 82 11.63 18.54 -11.27
CA ARG A 82 11.36 17.35 -12.08
C ARG A 82 9.86 17.16 -12.35
N ILE A 83 9.02 17.37 -11.35
CA ILE A 83 7.56 17.32 -11.48
C ILE A 83 7.08 18.39 -12.47
N ARG A 84 7.55 19.65 -12.34
CA ARG A 84 7.17 20.75 -13.24
C ARG A 84 7.65 20.59 -14.69
N SER A 85 8.64 19.74 -14.93
CA SER A 85 9.14 19.48 -16.29
C SER A 85 8.24 18.56 -17.11
N ASP A 86 7.15 18.04 -16.52
CA ASP A 86 6.14 17.21 -17.20
C ASP A 86 6.72 16.03 -17.99
N THR A 87 7.87 15.52 -17.54
CA THR A 87 8.51 14.41 -18.25
C THR A 87 7.81 13.07 -18.04
N PHE A 88 6.99 12.98 -16.99
CA PHE A 88 6.21 11.78 -16.68
C PHE A 88 4.72 12.12 -16.72
N GLU A 89 3.95 11.34 -17.47
CA GLU A 89 2.48 11.29 -17.35
C GLU A 89 2.15 10.44 -16.14
N ILE A 90 1.24 10.91 -15.29
CA ILE A 90 0.82 10.22 -14.06
C ILE A 90 -0.60 9.70 -14.21
N SER A 91 -0.83 8.45 -13.83
CA SER A 91 -2.17 7.85 -13.73
C SER A 91 -2.36 7.11 -12.41
N PHE A 92 -3.60 6.75 -12.12
CA PHE A 92 -3.99 6.02 -10.92
C PHE A 92 -4.88 4.82 -11.26
N ASP A 93 -4.55 3.67 -10.71
CA ASP A 93 -5.13 2.36 -11.02
C ASP A 93 -5.25 2.09 -12.52
N LYS A 94 -4.31 2.54 -13.35
CA LYS A 94 -4.30 2.25 -14.80
C LYS A 94 -3.55 0.97 -15.12
N ALA A 95 -2.60 0.56 -14.27
CA ALA A 95 -1.83 -0.66 -14.51
C ALA A 95 -1.34 -1.36 -13.23
N PHE A 96 -2.22 -1.55 -12.23
CA PHE A 96 -1.86 -2.16 -10.93
C PHE A 96 -1.07 -3.46 -11.07
N ALA A 97 -1.56 -4.41 -11.86
CA ALA A 97 -0.91 -5.70 -12.10
C ALA A 97 0.52 -5.53 -12.67
N LEU A 98 0.72 -4.55 -13.55
CA LEU A 98 2.05 -4.25 -14.09
C LEU A 98 2.95 -3.61 -13.02
N VAL A 99 2.41 -2.71 -12.19
CA VAL A 99 3.15 -2.06 -11.09
C VAL A 99 3.65 -3.09 -10.09
N ILE A 100 2.78 -3.97 -9.57
CA ILE A 100 3.18 -4.96 -8.56
C ILE A 100 4.19 -5.98 -9.13
N ARG A 101 4.01 -6.42 -10.37
CA ARG A 101 4.95 -7.33 -11.04
C ARG A 101 6.30 -6.67 -11.29
N ARG A 102 6.33 -5.37 -11.62
CA ARG A 102 7.57 -4.60 -11.72
C ARG A 102 8.23 -4.40 -10.36
N CYS A 103 7.47 -4.13 -9.29
CA CYS A 103 7.97 -4.14 -7.92
C CYS A 103 8.63 -5.48 -7.55
N ALA A 104 8.02 -6.60 -7.95
CA ALA A 104 8.56 -7.93 -7.68
C ALA A 104 9.85 -8.25 -8.47
N ALA A 105 9.95 -7.76 -9.71
CA ALA A 105 11.05 -8.07 -10.62
C ALA A 105 12.23 -7.09 -10.57
N THR A 106 12.04 -5.87 -10.06
CA THR A 106 13.10 -4.84 -10.06
C THR A 106 14.14 -5.16 -8.98
N PRO A 107 15.41 -5.39 -9.36
CA PRO A 107 16.47 -5.68 -8.38
C PRO A 107 16.67 -4.53 -7.41
N ARG A 108 16.92 -4.86 -6.14
CA ARG A 108 17.30 -3.88 -5.11
C ARG A 108 18.74 -4.14 -4.71
N PRO A 109 19.63 -3.12 -4.69
CA PRO A 109 21.01 -3.30 -4.27
C PRO A 109 21.08 -4.02 -2.91
N GLY A 110 21.81 -5.13 -2.84
CA GLY A 110 21.99 -5.91 -1.62
C GLY A 110 20.87 -6.92 -1.30
N GLN A 111 19.84 -7.07 -2.13
CA GLN A 111 18.79 -8.09 -1.94
C GLN A 111 18.88 -9.21 -3.00
N ARG A 112 18.76 -10.46 -2.56
CA ARG A 112 18.78 -11.66 -3.44
C ARG A 112 17.43 -11.98 -4.10
N GLY A 113 16.42 -11.14 -3.86
CA GLY A 113 15.06 -11.28 -4.35
C GLY A 113 14.14 -10.30 -3.65
N THR A 114 12.87 -10.26 -4.05
CA THR A 114 11.83 -9.48 -3.36
C THR A 114 10.94 -10.42 -2.56
N TRP A 115 10.41 -9.92 -1.44
CA TRP A 115 9.38 -10.60 -0.63
C TRP A 115 8.04 -10.76 -1.37
N LEU A 116 7.91 -10.15 -2.56
CA LEU A 116 6.74 -10.25 -3.44
C LEU A 116 6.74 -11.58 -4.19
N VAL A 117 6.50 -12.65 -3.42
CA VAL A 117 6.27 -13.99 -3.94
C VAL A 117 4.93 -14.05 -4.70
N PRO A 118 4.71 -15.03 -5.60
CA PRO A 118 3.50 -15.12 -6.40
C PRO A 118 2.19 -15.02 -5.60
N ALA A 119 2.12 -15.68 -4.44
CA ALA A 119 0.95 -15.61 -3.57
C ALA A 119 0.64 -14.19 -3.05
N MET A 120 1.66 -13.36 -2.83
CA MET A 120 1.45 -11.95 -2.47
C MET A 120 0.92 -11.15 -3.65
N ILE A 121 1.46 -11.38 -4.85
CA ILE A 121 0.98 -10.73 -6.09
C ILE A 121 -0.51 -11.04 -6.29
N ASP A 122 -0.88 -12.31 -6.22
CA ASP A 122 -2.27 -12.75 -6.40
C ASP A 122 -3.20 -12.13 -5.35
N ALA A 123 -2.74 -12.03 -4.10
CA ALA A 123 -3.52 -11.46 -3.01
C ALA A 123 -3.76 -9.95 -3.17
N TYR A 124 -2.74 -9.17 -3.52
CA TYR A 124 -2.93 -7.74 -3.77
C TYR A 124 -3.68 -7.46 -5.07
N GLU A 125 -3.53 -8.29 -6.11
CA GLU A 125 -4.38 -8.20 -7.30
C GLU A 125 -5.85 -8.50 -6.96
N ALA A 126 -6.11 -9.42 -6.01
CA ALA A 126 -7.46 -9.65 -5.49
C ALA A 126 -8.00 -8.44 -4.71
N LEU A 127 -7.21 -7.85 -3.81
CA LEU A 127 -7.59 -6.60 -3.13
C LEU A 127 -7.83 -5.45 -4.11
N HIS A 128 -7.07 -5.39 -5.20
CA HIS A 128 -7.25 -4.39 -6.22
C HIS A 128 -8.58 -4.55 -6.96
N ARG A 129 -8.95 -5.79 -7.33
CA ARG A 129 -10.28 -6.09 -7.91
C ARG A 129 -11.44 -5.70 -6.99
N LEU A 130 -11.23 -5.74 -5.67
CA LEU A 130 -12.20 -5.31 -4.66
C LEU A 130 -12.22 -3.79 -4.45
N GLY A 131 -11.35 -3.02 -5.13
CA GLY A 131 -11.23 -1.58 -4.94
C GLY A 131 -10.58 -1.17 -3.62
N ILE A 132 -9.74 -2.06 -3.04
CA ILE A 132 -9.08 -1.87 -1.74
C ILE A 132 -7.58 -1.57 -1.92
N ALA A 133 -6.93 -2.22 -2.89
CA ALA A 133 -5.56 -1.90 -3.26
C ALA A 133 -5.53 -0.96 -4.46
N HIS A 134 -4.57 -0.05 -4.50
CA HIS A 134 -4.49 1.00 -5.51
C HIS A 134 -3.05 1.25 -5.94
N SER A 135 -2.89 1.83 -7.13
CA SER A 135 -1.58 2.18 -7.70
C SER A 135 -1.53 3.60 -8.25
N ALA A 136 -0.32 4.17 -8.25
CA ALA A 136 0.04 5.34 -9.03
C ALA A 136 1.16 4.98 -10.00
N GLU A 137 1.01 5.37 -11.25
CA GLU A 137 1.90 5.01 -12.35
C GLU A 137 2.61 6.24 -12.92
N ALA A 138 3.90 6.11 -13.24
CA ALA A 138 4.65 7.10 -14.01
C ALA A 138 5.01 6.56 -15.40
N TRP A 139 4.53 7.24 -16.43
CA TRP A 139 4.71 6.87 -17.83
C TRP A 139 5.64 7.86 -18.53
N GLN A 140 6.50 7.35 -19.42
CA GLN A 140 7.35 8.17 -20.29
C GLN A 140 7.28 7.58 -21.71
N GLY A 141 6.81 8.37 -22.68
CA GLY A 141 6.63 7.91 -24.06
C GLY A 141 5.74 6.66 -24.16
N GLY A 142 4.64 6.63 -23.38
CA GLY A 142 3.72 5.48 -23.34
C GLY A 142 4.22 4.25 -22.58
N ARG A 143 5.45 4.27 -22.04
CA ARG A 143 6.04 3.16 -21.29
C ARG A 143 5.94 3.39 -19.79
N LEU A 144 5.54 2.38 -19.03
CA LEU A 144 5.56 2.43 -17.57
C LEU A 144 7.02 2.38 -17.08
N VAL A 145 7.49 3.49 -16.51
CA VAL A 145 8.90 3.65 -16.07
C VAL A 145 9.02 3.86 -14.56
N GLY A 146 7.91 3.91 -13.83
CA GLY A 146 7.90 3.85 -12.38
C GLY A 146 6.50 3.70 -11.83
N GLY A 147 6.39 3.38 -10.56
CA GLY A 147 5.10 3.29 -9.90
C GLY A 147 5.21 2.89 -8.44
N VAL A 148 4.11 3.05 -7.75
CA VAL A 148 3.90 2.68 -6.35
C VAL A 148 2.52 2.06 -6.22
N TYR A 149 2.37 1.09 -5.34
CA TYR A 149 1.07 0.55 -4.98
C TYR A 149 0.92 0.44 -3.46
N GLY A 150 -0.33 0.35 -3.01
CA GLY A 150 -0.65 0.21 -1.61
C GLY A 150 -2.10 -0.18 -1.37
N VAL A 151 -2.49 -0.24 -0.10
CA VAL A 151 -3.85 -0.54 0.35
C VAL A 151 -4.48 0.73 0.95
N ALA A 152 -5.77 0.96 0.73
CA ALA A 152 -6.49 2.10 1.28
C ALA A 152 -7.67 1.62 2.13
N LEU A 153 -7.71 2.05 3.40
CA LEU A 153 -8.78 1.72 4.34
C LEU A 153 -9.16 2.97 5.12
N GLY A 154 -10.42 3.42 4.98
CA GLY A 154 -10.85 4.69 5.57
C GLY A 154 -9.98 5.85 5.10
N GLY A 155 -9.44 6.64 6.02
CA GLY A 155 -8.48 7.72 5.76
C GLY A 155 -7.01 7.31 5.84
N VAL A 156 -6.68 6.02 5.72
CA VAL A 156 -5.30 5.50 5.84
C VAL A 156 -4.86 4.85 4.54
N PHE A 157 -3.63 5.11 4.14
CA PHE A 157 -2.99 4.45 3.00
C PHE A 157 -1.73 3.71 3.44
N TYR A 158 -1.63 2.43 3.10
CA TYR A 158 -0.48 1.58 3.42
C TYR A 158 0.37 1.45 2.16
N GLY A 159 1.50 2.16 2.11
CA GLY A 159 2.42 2.10 0.98
C GLY A 159 3.17 0.78 0.99
N GLU A 160 2.94 -0.09 0.02
CA GLU A 160 3.51 -1.44 0.03
C GLU A 160 4.89 -1.48 -0.63
N SER A 161 4.97 -1.03 -1.87
CA SER A 161 6.22 -1.05 -2.61
C SER A 161 6.17 -0.13 -3.82
N MET A 162 7.36 0.28 -4.26
CA MET A 162 7.57 1.08 -5.46
C MET A 162 8.72 0.53 -6.30
N PHE A 163 8.73 0.89 -7.58
CA PHE A 163 9.80 0.58 -8.52
C PHE A 163 10.04 1.76 -9.47
N HIS A 164 11.23 1.80 -10.07
CA HIS A 164 11.55 2.73 -11.17
C HIS A 164 12.49 2.06 -12.17
N LEU A 165 12.37 2.47 -13.43
CA LEU A 165 13.23 2.16 -14.57
C LEU A 165 13.84 3.43 -15.18
N ALA A 166 13.37 4.60 -14.76
CA ALA A 166 13.92 5.91 -15.09
C ALA A 166 14.12 6.72 -13.80
N ASP A 167 15.12 7.60 -13.80
CA ASP A 167 15.43 8.43 -12.63
C ASP A 167 14.23 9.24 -12.16
N ASP A 168 14.05 9.29 -10.84
CA ASP A 168 12.97 9.98 -10.15
C ASP A 168 11.54 9.51 -10.48
N ALA A 169 11.32 8.54 -11.37
CA ALA A 169 9.97 8.13 -11.77
C ALA A 169 9.11 7.65 -10.58
N SER A 170 9.65 6.80 -9.70
CA SER A 170 8.92 6.36 -8.49
C SER A 170 8.70 7.50 -7.49
N LYS A 171 9.64 8.44 -7.39
CA LYS A 171 9.53 9.60 -6.50
C LYS A 171 8.41 10.52 -6.97
N VAL A 172 8.34 10.77 -8.28
CA VAL A 172 7.27 11.56 -8.89
C VAL A 172 5.92 10.86 -8.67
N ALA A 173 5.81 9.55 -8.99
CA ALA A 173 4.58 8.79 -8.77
C ALA A 173 4.12 8.85 -7.29
N PHE A 174 5.03 8.62 -6.34
CA PHE A 174 4.73 8.71 -4.92
C PHE A 174 4.32 10.12 -4.47
N THR A 175 5.00 11.15 -4.96
CA THR A 175 4.70 12.55 -4.62
C THR A 175 3.29 12.94 -5.09
N TRP A 176 2.93 12.53 -6.31
CA TRP A 176 1.58 12.72 -6.84
C TRP A 176 0.52 11.96 -6.04
N LEU A 177 0.81 10.71 -5.67
CA LEU A 177 -0.08 9.90 -4.84
C LEU A 177 -0.29 10.52 -3.46
N ALA A 178 0.79 10.91 -2.77
CA ALA A 178 0.71 11.49 -1.43
C ALA A 178 -0.02 12.84 -1.44
N ALA A 179 0.18 13.66 -2.48
CA ALA A 179 -0.56 14.90 -2.67
C ALA A 179 -2.06 14.66 -2.88
N TRP A 180 -2.42 13.72 -3.76
CA TRP A 180 -3.82 13.39 -4.00
C TRP A 180 -4.47 12.80 -2.75
N LEU A 181 -3.79 11.89 -2.04
CA LEU A 181 -4.26 11.31 -0.77
C LEU A 181 -4.56 12.41 0.26
N ARG A 182 -3.68 13.41 0.38
CA ARG A 182 -3.89 14.57 1.27
C ARG A 182 -5.20 15.29 0.94
N GLU A 183 -5.44 15.60 -0.33
CA GLU A 183 -6.66 16.30 -0.77
C GLU A 183 -7.92 15.43 -0.63
N ALA A 184 -7.78 14.11 -0.80
CA ALA A 184 -8.85 13.16 -0.59
C ALA A 184 -9.19 12.95 0.90
N GLY A 185 -8.44 13.53 1.84
CA GLY A 185 -8.70 13.42 3.29
C GLY A 185 -7.94 12.30 3.99
N CYS A 186 -6.89 11.76 3.38
CA CYS A 186 -5.97 10.84 4.04
C CYS A 186 -5.29 11.54 5.23
N THR A 187 -5.18 10.84 6.36
CA THR A 187 -4.57 11.34 7.59
C THR A 187 -3.27 10.63 7.94
N LEU A 188 -3.02 9.45 7.37
CA LEU A 188 -1.86 8.62 7.68
C LEU A 188 -1.44 7.80 6.45
N ILE A 189 -0.17 7.93 6.05
CA ILE A 189 0.47 7.04 5.08
C ILE A 189 1.44 6.13 5.85
N ASP A 190 1.09 4.86 6.03
CA ASP A 190 1.96 3.85 6.64
C ASP A 190 3.09 3.47 5.67
N CYS A 191 4.33 3.58 6.15
CA CYS A 191 5.55 3.27 5.41
C CYS A 191 6.27 2.04 6.00
N GLN A 192 5.66 1.39 7.00
CA GLN A 192 6.14 0.23 7.74
C GLN A 192 7.54 0.43 8.34
N GLN A 193 8.57 0.15 7.56
CA GLN A 193 9.97 0.23 7.98
C GLN A 193 10.62 1.53 7.52
N THR A 194 11.44 2.11 8.40
CA THR A 194 12.17 3.33 8.10
C THR A 194 13.19 3.09 7.00
N THR A 195 13.13 3.94 5.98
CA THR A 195 14.15 3.99 4.94
C THR A 195 14.63 5.44 4.78
N PRO A 196 15.91 5.66 4.42
CA PRO A 196 16.40 7.00 4.09
C PRO A 196 15.59 7.67 2.97
N HIS A 197 14.98 6.87 2.11
CA HIS A 197 14.12 7.35 1.04
C HIS A 197 12.84 7.98 1.58
N MET A 198 12.13 7.30 2.47
CA MET A 198 10.89 7.80 3.07
C MET A 198 11.12 8.97 4.02
N VAL A 199 12.21 8.96 4.79
CA VAL A 199 12.58 10.09 5.67
C VAL A 199 12.81 11.37 4.85
N ARG A 200 13.38 11.28 3.64
CA ARG A 200 13.52 12.44 2.75
C ARG A 200 12.19 13.02 2.27
N PHE A 201 11.12 12.23 2.28
CA PHE A 201 9.75 12.69 2.01
C PHE A 201 9.06 13.27 3.24
N GLY A 202 9.73 13.33 4.40
CA GLY A 202 9.15 13.80 5.65
C GLY A 202 8.49 12.72 6.50
N ALA A 203 8.72 11.43 6.19
CA ALA A 203 8.28 10.34 7.05
C ALA A 203 9.04 10.37 8.37
N VAL A 204 8.35 9.96 9.44
CA VAL A 204 8.85 9.93 10.82
C VAL A 204 8.68 8.53 11.41
N GLU A 205 9.45 8.22 12.43
CA GLU A 205 9.24 7.05 13.27
C GLU A 205 8.29 7.42 14.41
N LEU A 206 7.17 6.70 14.48
CA LEU A 206 6.19 6.82 15.57
C LEU A 206 6.35 5.62 16.50
N PRO A 207 6.34 5.80 17.83
CA PRO A 207 6.15 4.69 18.75
C PRO A 207 4.88 3.93 18.38
N ARG A 208 4.91 2.60 18.41
CA ARG A 208 3.77 1.75 18.00
C ARG A 208 2.44 2.14 18.66
N PRO A 209 2.36 2.47 19.97
CA PRO A 209 1.11 2.94 20.56
C PRO A 209 0.56 4.22 19.91
N GLU A 210 1.43 5.17 19.55
CA GLU A 210 1.02 6.39 18.84
C GLU A 210 0.54 6.07 17.42
N PHE A 211 1.27 5.21 16.70
CA PHE A 211 0.85 4.77 15.37
C PHE A 211 -0.54 4.11 15.41
N LEU A 212 -0.76 3.17 16.34
CA LEU A 212 -2.04 2.47 16.46
C LEU A 212 -3.19 3.41 16.83
N ALA A 213 -2.95 4.44 17.65
CA ALA A 213 -3.95 5.45 17.96
C ALA A 213 -4.33 6.28 16.72
N ARG A 214 -3.33 6.73 15.94
CA ARG A 214 -3.56 7.46 14.68
C ARG A 214 -4.25 6.59 13.62
N LEU A 215 -3.87 5.32 13.53
CA LEU A 215 -4.50 4.33 12.67
C LEU A 215 -5.99 4.20 13.01
N ALA A 216 -6.33 4.00 14.28
CA ALA A 216 -7.72 3.85 14.71
C ALA A 216 -8.57 5.08 14.38
N GLU A 217 -8.03 6.29 14.48
CA GLU A 217 -8.68 7.53 14.03
C GLU A 217 -8.85 7.54 12.50
N GLY A 218 -7.78 7.27 11.75
CA GLY A 218 -7.82 7.26 10.29
C GLY A 218 -8.84 6.26 9.73
N LEU A 219 -8.96 5.06 10.32
CA LEU A 219 -9.91 4.04 9.89
C LEU A 219 -11.40 4.46 10.04
N ARG A 220 -11.71 5.39 10.94
CA ARG A 220 -13.07 5.98 11.06
C ARG A 220 -13.39 6.98 9.94
N GLY A 221 -12.35 7.52 9.31
CA GLY A 221 -12.47 8.47 8.21
C GLY A 221 -12.81 7.81 6.87
N ALA A 222 -12.68 8.58 5.80
CA ALA A 222 -12.88 8.12 4.43
C ALA A 222 -12.03 8.95 3.46
N LEU A 223 -11.67 8.38 2.32
CA LEU A 223 -11.16 9.15 1.19
C LEU A 223 -12.33 9.67 0.34
N ARG A 224 -12.34 10.96 0.02
CA ARG A 224 -13.31 11.60 -0.87
C ARG A 224 -12.82 11.50 -2.31
N LEU A 225 -13.56 10.77 -3.13
CA LEU A 225 -13.24 10.57 -4.54
C LEU A 225 -13.86 11.68 -5.41
N ALA A 226 -13.30 11.89 -6.61
CA ALA A 226 -13.75 12.95 -7.51
C ALA A 226 -15.19 12.80 -8.02
N ASP A 227 -15.75 11.58 -7.94
CA ASP A 227 -17.15 11.31 -8.28
C ASP A 227 -18.11 11.48 -7.09
N GLY A 228 -17.64 12.08 -5.99
CA GLY A 228 -18.43 12.38 -4.79
C GLY A 228 -18.57 11.20 -3.82
N ARG A 229 -18.09 10.00 -4.17
CA ARG A 229 -18.12 8.85 -3.28
C ARG A 229 -17.08 8.96 -2.17
N GLU A 230 -17.35 8.27 -1.08
CA GLU A 230 -16.43 8.09 0.04
C GLU A 230 -15.92 6.64 0.08
N ALA A 231 -14.61 6.46 -0.04
CA ALA A 231 -13.97 5.17 0.18
C ALA A 231 -13.73 4.99 1.69
N ARG A 232 -14.58 4.17 2.33
CA ARG A 232 -14.54 3.84 3.76
C ARG A 232 -13.89 2.49 3.99
N CYS A 233 -13.54 2.18 5.24
CA CYS A 233 -13.11 0.83 5.59
C CYS A 233 -14.24 -0.17 5.30
N PRO A 234 -13.99 -1.27 4.57
CA PRO A 234 -14.99 -2.29 4.32
C PRO A 234 -15.28 -3.12 5.58
N ASP A 235 -16.46 -3.74 5.62
CA ASP A 235 -16.76 -4.78 6.61
C ASP A 235 -16.01 -6.06 6.24
N VAL A 236 -15.14 -6.52 7.15
CA VAL A 236 -14.33 -7.74 6.98
C VAL A 236 -15.20 -8.97 6.73
N SER A 237 -16.38 -9.04 7.34
CA SER A 237 -17.29 -10.20 7.20
C SER A 237 -17.85 -10.34 5.78
N GLY A 238 -17.89 -9.25 5.00
CA GLY A 238 -18.31 -9.24 3.61
C GLY A 238 -17.20 -9.55 2.60
N LEU A 239 -15.96 -9.76 3.05
CA LEU A 239 -14.82 -10.00 2.17
C LEU A 239 -14.59 -11.50 1.94
N PRO A 240 -14.06 -11.89 0.76
CA PRO A 240 -13.71 -13.28 0.49
C PRO A 240 -12.73 -13.84 1.54
N ALA A 241 -13.14 -14.93 2.19
CA ALA A 241 -12.32 -15.72 3.09
C ALA A 241 -11.54 -16.81 2.33
N ARG A 242 -10.71 -17.57 3.04
CA ARG A 242 -9.92 -18.66 2.48
C ARG A 242 -10.81 -19.66 1.72
N GLY A 243 -10.36 -20.08 0.54
CA GLY A 243 -11.05 -21.08 -0.28
C GLY A 243 -12.28 -20.55 -1.05
N ALA A 244 -12.70 -19.31 -0.82
CA ALA A 244 -13.67 -18.65 -1.69
C ALA A 244 -13.02 -18.40 -3.06
N THR A 245 -13.39 -19.18 -4.06
CA THR A 245 -13.02 -18.90 -5.45
C THR A 245 -13.57 -17.54 -5.85
N SER A 246 -12.69 -16.56 -6.00
CA SER A 246 -12.93 -15.41 -6.88
C SER A 246 -12.93 -15.94 -8.32
N ALA A 247 -14.01 -16.62 -8.70
CA ALA A 247 -14.33 -16.85 -10.10
C ALA A 247 -14.77 -15.51 -10.69
N ALA A 248 -13.80 -14.67 -11.03
CA ALA A 248 -13.98 -13.53 -11.90
C ALA A 248 -12.68 -13.35 -12.68
N GLU A 249 -12.82 -13.43 -14.01
CA GLU A 249 -11.75 -13.43 -15.01
C GLU A 249 -10.81 -12.21 -14.93
N VAL A 250 -9.60 -12.40 -15.45
CA VAL A 250 -8.55 -11.38 -15.60
C VAL A 250 -8.72 -10.68 -16.96
N PRO A 251 -8.42 -9.38 -17.14
CA PRO A 251 -8.48 -8.26 -16.20
C PRO A 251 -9.19 -7.03 -16.80
N TRP A 252 -9.47 -6.03 -15.97
CA TRP A 252 -9.43 -4.67 -16.50
C TRP A 252 -7.97 -4.43 -16.98
N ALA A 253 -7.79 -4.41 -18.30
CA ALA A 253 -6.50 -4.13 -18.94
C ALA A 253 -6.40 -2.62 -19.23
N ALA A 254 -5.18 -2.12 -19.42
CA ALA A 254 -4.99 -0.80 -20.01
C ALA A 254 -5.74 -0.75 -21.36
N GLY A 255 -6.79 0.08 -21.46
CA GLY A 255 -7.60 0.22 -22.68
C GLY A 255 -9.11 -0.10 -22.55
N GLN A 256 -9.64 -0.40 -21.36
CA GLN A 256 -11.10 -0.44 -21.15
C GLN A 256 -11.64 0.97 -20.82
N ASP A 257 -12.77 1.34 -21.45
CA ASP A 257 -13.32 2.71 -21.42
C ASP A 257 -13.89 3.13 -20.04
N ALA A 258 -14.23 2.17 -19.17
CA ALA A 258 -14.83 2.45 -17.87
C ALA A 258 -14.11 1.73 -16.72
N LYS A 259 -13.48 2.52 -15.84
CA LYS A 259 -12.84 2.05 -14.60
C LYS A 259 -13.91 1.42 -13.67
N PRO A 260 -13.66 0.29 -12.97
CA PRO A 260 -14.67 -0.30 -12.09
C PRO A 260 -15.11 0.66 -10.98
N ALA A 261 -16.31 0.46 -10.43
CA ALA A 261 -16.88 1.33 -9.40
C ALA A 261 -15.98 1.42 -8.16
N GLY A 262 -15.37 0.31 -7.71
CA GLY A 262 -14.53 0.31 -6.51
C GLY A 262 -13.23 1.11 -6.61
N HIS A 263 -12.76 1.48 -7.81
CA HIS A 263 -11.45 2.08 -7.98
C HIS A 263 -11.50 3.62 -7.94
N TRP A 264 -10.36 4.24 -7.60
CA TRP A 264 -10.31 5.68 -7.34
C TRP A 264 -10.69 6.54 -8.55
N ARG A 265 -11.49 7.56 -8.32
CA ARG A 265 -11.65 8.66 -9.28
C ARG A 265 -10.82 9.82 -8.76
N VAL A 266 -9.72 10.09 -9.46
CA VAL A 266 -8.87 11.25 -9.23
C VAL A 266 -9.36 12.38 -10.13
N PRO A 267 -9.42 13.65 -9.67
CA PRO A 267 -9.89 14.75 -10.50
C PRO A 267 -9.10 14.84 -11.82
N ALA A 268 -9.81 15.03 -12.93
CA ALA A 268 -9.16 15.23 -14.22
C ALA A 268 -8.27 16.49 -14.16
N GLY A 269 -7.01 16.34 -14.59
CA GLY A 269 -6.05 17.45 -14.52
C GLY A 269 -5.59 17.80 -13.09
N PHE A 270 -5.85 16.95 -12.09
CA PHE A 270 -5.26 17.08 -10.76
C PHE A 270 -3.76 17.35 -10.90
N ARG A 271 -3.28 18.40 -10.27
CA ARG A 271 -1.85 18.72 -10.20
C ARG A 271 -1.53 19.15 -8.77
N PRO A 272 -0.56 18.51 -8.12
CA PRO A 272 -0.14 18.93 -6.80
C PRO A 272 0.33 20.40 -6.80
N SER A 273 -0.16 21.19 -5.85
CA SER A 273 0.36 22.53 -5.58
C SER A 273 1.58 22.42 -4.66
N TRP A 274 2.71 23.00 -5.08
CA TRP A 274 3.97 23.09 -4.32
C TRP A 274 4.49 24.52 -4.31
#